data_AF-A0A8C9J178-F1
#
_entry.id   AF-A0A8C9J178-F1
#
_cell.length_a   1.000
_cell.length_b   1.000
_cell.length_c   1.000
_cell.angle_alpha   90.00
_cell.angle_beta   90.00
_cell.angle_gamma   90.00
#
_symmetry.space_group_name_H-M   'P 1'
#
loop_
_entity.id
_entity.type
_entity.pdbx_description
1 polymer ?
#
loop_
_entity_poly.entity_id
_entity_poly.type
_entity_poly.pdbx_seq_one_letter_code
_entity_poly.pdbx_strand_id
1 'polypeptide(L)'
;MGALGRVLLWLQLCALTHAASKLWVPNTDFEVAANWSQNRTPCAGGAVQFPADKMVSVLVREGHAVSDMLLPLDGELVLASGAGFGVSDVGSHPDCGAGDPAVYGDSDRFSWHDPHLWRSGDEAPGLFSVDAERVPCRHDDVFFPPSASFRVGLGPGASPVRVRSISALGRTFTRDEDLAAFLASRAGRLRFHGPGALSVGPEDCADPSGCVCGNAEAQPWICAHLLQSLGGRCPQAACHGALRPQGQCCDLCGAVVLLTHGPAFDLERYRARILDTFLGLPQYQGLQVAVSKVPRSPLLREANTEIQVVLVETGPETGGAGRLARALLADVAEHGEALGVLEATMRESGAPVWDGSAAGLAGGVAAALLLALLVLLLAPPLLRRAGRLRWRRRQEAAPAGAPLGFHNPVFDVKASEELPLPRPLSLVPKATADSTSHSYFVNPLFAGAEAEA
;
A
#
# COMPACT_ATOMS: atom_id res chain seq x y z
N MET A 1 13.06 -34.86 28.48
CA MET A 1 12.17 -33.70 28.22
C MET A 1 10.99 -34.18 27.39
N GLY A 2 9.77 -34.13 27.93
CA GLY A 2 8.56 -34.56 27.22
C GLY A 2 8.17 -33.59 26.09
N ALA A 3 7.24 -34.00 25.23
CA ALA A 3 6.75 -33.20 24.10
C ALA A 3 6.28 -31.79 24.54
N LEU A 4 5.65 -31.69 25.72
CA LEU A 4 5.21 -30.43 26.31
C LEU A 4 6.38 -29.49 26.65
N GLY A 5 7.50 -30.04 27.14
CA GLY A 5 8.71 -29.28 27.43
C GLY A 5 9.43 -28.82 26.17
N ARG A 6 9.33 -29.56 25.07
CA ARG A 6 9.83 -29.12 23.75
C ARG A 6 8.97 -28.02 23.14
N VAL A 7 7.64 -28.09 23.29
CA VAL A 7 6.72 -27.03 22.83
C VAL A 7 6.88 -25.76 23.65
N LEU A 8 7.02 -25.86 24.98
CA LEU A 8 7.30 -24.71 25.84
C LEU A 8 8.67 -24.09 25.55
N LEU A 9 9.70 -24.91 25.28
CA LEU A 9 11.01 -24.42 24.88
C LEU A 9 10.95 -23.73 23.50
N TRP A 10 10.18 -24.28 22.55
CA TRP A 10 9.94 -23.65 21.24
C TRP A 10 9.18 -22.33 21.37
N LEU A 11 8.13 -22.26 22.19
CA LEU A 11 7.38 -21.04 22.45
C LEU A 11 8.26 -19.99 23.18
N GLN A 12 9.12 -20.41 24.11
CA GLN A 12 10.09 -19.52 24.76
C GLN A 12 11.19 -19.06 23.80
N LEU A 13 11.64 -19.91 22.87
CA LEU A 13 12.60 -19.53 21.83
C LEU A 13 11.97 -18.57 20.79
N CYS A 14 10.68 -18.72 20.47
CA CYS A 14 9.95 -17.76 19.64
C CYS A 14 9.70 -16.43 20.37
N ALA A 15 9.54 -16.45 21.69
CA ALA A 15 9.43 -15.23 22.50
C ALA A 15 10.76 -14.48 22.68
N LEU A 16 11.89 -15.08 22.28
CA LEU A 16 13.23 -14.49 22.40
C LEU A 16 13.74 -13.85 21.11
N THR A 17 12.98 -13.91 20.01
CA THR A 17 13.33 -13.19 18.78
C THR A 17 12.60 -11.85 18.76
N HIS A 18 13.24 -10.80 19.27
CA HIS A 18 12.75 -9.40 19.24
C HIS A 18 12.82 -8.74 17.85
N ALA A 19 12.82 -9.51 16.76
CA ALA A 19 12.83 -8.94 15.43
C ALA A 19 11.41 -8.83 14.88
N ALA A 20 11.07 -7.62 14.44
CA ALA A 20 9.88 -7.40 13.65
C ALA A 20 10.05 -8.08 12.28
N SER A 21 8.97 -8.63 11.75
CA SER A 21 8.96 -9.21 10.41
C SER A 21 8.42 -8.22 9.38
N LYS A 22 9.04 -8.19 8.20
CA LYS A 22 8.67 -7.33 7.08
C LYS A 22 8.32 -8.19 5.88
N LEU A 23 7.05 -8.17 5.51
CA LEU A 23 6.51 -9.01 4.45
C LEU A 23 6.41 -8.20 3.17
N TRP A 24 6.98 -8.73 2.09
CA TRP A 24 6.82 -8.17 0.77
C TRP A 24 5.38 -8.35 0.29
N VAL A 25 4.77 -7.27 -0.20
CA VAL A 25 3.35 -7.21 -0.58
C VAL A 25 3.10 -7.52 -2.06
N PRO A 26 3.78 -6.87 -3.03
CA PRO A 26 3.47 -7.10 -4.44
C PRO A 26 4.05 -8.44 -4.93
N ASN A 27 3.62 -8.86 -6.11
CA ASN A 27 4.06 -10.11 -6.74
C ASN A 27 4.20 -9.94 -8.24
N THR A 28 4.67 -10.98 -8.91
CA THR A 28 4.74 -11.10 -10.37
C THR A 28 3.88 -12.25 -10.89
N ASP A 29 2.78 -12.55 -10.20
CA ASP A 29 1.89 -13.66 -10.56
C ASP A 29 1.08 -13.35 -11.83
N PHE A 30 0.77 -14.38 -12.60
CA PHE A 30 0.11 -14.27 -13.91
C PHE A 30 -1.36 -13.86 -13.77
N GLU A 31 -2.07 -14.36 -12.76
CA GLU A 31 -3.51 -14.15 -12.58
C GLU A 31 -3.86 -12.79 -11.94
N VAL A 32 -2.85 -11.98 -11.57
CA VAL A 32 -3.05 -10.71 -10.87
C VAL A 32 -3.20 -9.56 -11.86
N ALA A 33 -4.38 -8.96 -11.92
CA ALA A 33 -4.70 -7.87 -12.85
C ALA A 33 -3.72 -6.69 -12.80
N ALA A 34 -3.27 -6.29 -11.61
CA ALA A 34 -2.32 -5.19 -11.43
C ALA A 34 -0.92 -5.46 -12.02
N ASN A 35 -0.62 -6.69 -12.46
CA ASN A 35 0.60 -7.04 -13.17
C ASN A 35 0.50 -6.88 -14.68
N TRP A 36 -0.69 -6.59 -15.21
CA TRP A 36 -0.92 -6.36 -16.63
C TRP A 36 -1.13 -4.89 -16.93
N SER A 37 -0.75 -4.49 -18.13
CA SER A 37 -0.98 -3.13 -18.63
C SER A 37 -2.46 -2.77 -18.55
N GLN A 38 -2.76 -1.58 -18.02
CA GLN A 38 -4.14 -1.07 -17.83
C GLN A 38 -5.03 -1.99 -16.97
N ASN A 39 -4.43 -2.83 -16.12
CA ASN A 39 -5.11 -3.83 -15.31
C ASN A 39 -5.94 -4.84 -16.14
N ARG A 40 -5.55 -5.09 -17.39
CA ARG A 40 -6.24 -6.01 -18.30
C ARG A 40 -5.56 -7.38 -18.31
N THR A 41 -6.09 -8.34 -17.55
CA THR A 41 -5.63 -9.74 -17.60
C THR A 41 -5.90 -10.36 -18.97
N PRO A 42 -5.13 -11.39 -19.36
CA PRO A 42 -5.43 -12.19 -20.55
C PRO A 42 -6.83 -12.79 -20.45
N CYS A 43 -7.63 -12.61 -21.50
CA CYS A 43 -8.88 -13.33 -21.66
C CYS A 43 -8.64 -14.67 -22.37
N ALA A 44 -9.55 -15.63 -22.17
CA ALA A 44 -9.45 -16.93 -22.78
C ALA A 44 -9.46 -16.83 -24.33
N GLY A 45 -8.42 -17.36 -24.95
CA GLY A 45 -8.17 -17.29 -26.38
C GLY A 45 -7.43 -16.03 -26.86
N GLY A 46 -7.09 -15.12 -25.95
CA GLY A 46 -6.35 -13.90 -26.27
C GLY A 46 -4.86 -14.15 -26.50
N ALA A 47 -4.21 -13.16 -27.11
CA ALA A 47 -2.75 -13.13 -27.23
C ALA A 47 -2.13 -12.54 -25.95
N VAL A 48 -0.97 -13.06 -25.57
CA VAL A 48 -0.22 -12.68 -24.36
C VAL A 48 1.16 -12.21 -24.77
N GLN A 49 1.60 -11.09 -24.21
CA GLN A 49 2.91 -10.54 -24.51
C GLN A 49 3.66 -10.13 -23.25
N PHE A 50 4.79 -10.77 -23.00
CA PHE A 50 5.79 -10.28 -22.06
C PHE A 50 6.79 -9.37 -22.79
N PRO A 51 7.19 -8.24 -22.20
CA PRO A 51 8.29 -7.43 -22.74
C PRO A 51 9.58 -8.26 -22.85
N ALA A 52 10.19 -8.27 -24.03
CA ALA A 52 11.31 -9.16 -24.36
C ALA A 52 12.56 -8.91 -23.50
N ASP A 53 12.82 -7.65 -23.16
CA ASP A 53 13.98 -7.16 -22.42
C ASP A 53 13.84 -7.27 -20.89
N LYS A 54 12.67 -7.69 -20.40
CA LYS A 54 12.39 -7.75 -18.96
C LYS A 54 12.71 -9.12 -18.39
N MET A 55 13.62 -9.14 -17.41
CA MET A 55 13.99 -10.37 -16.70
C MET A 55 12.98 -10.65 -15.57
N VAL A 56 12.21 -11.73 -15.64
CA VAL A 56 11.12 -11.97 -14.66
C VAL A 56 10.81 -13.44 -14.45
N SER A 57 10.51 -13.80 -13.19
CA SER A 57 9.89 -15.07 -12.81
C SER A 57 8.41 -14.83 -12.56
N VAL A 58 7.55 -15.58 -13.25
CA VAL A 58 6.10 -15.41 -13.19
C VAL A 58 5.47 -16.71 -12.71
N LEU A 59 4.73 -16.65 -11.61
CA LEU A 59 3.99 -17.79 -11.11
C LEU A 59 2.65 -17.90 -11.84
N VAL A 60 2.37 -19.08 -12.37
CA VAL A 60 1.09 -19.45 -12.99
C VAL A 60 0.43 -20.47 -12.09
N ARG A 61 -0.87 -20.30 -11.82
CA ARG A 61 -1.65 -21.14 -10.90
C ARG A 61 -2.83 -21.82 -11.57
N GLU A 62 -3.34 -21.21 -12.64
CA GLU A 62 -4.57 -21.64 -13.30
C GLU A 62 -4.33 -22.06 -14.75
N GLY A 63 -5.35 -22.69 -15.34
CA GLY A 63 -5.37 -23.06 -16.74
C GLY A 63 -5.78 -21.88 -17.62
N HIS A 64 -4.97 -21.55 -18.62
CA HIS A 64 -5.23 -20.44 -19.54
C HIS A 64 -5.29 -20.96 -20.99
N ALA A 65 -6.37 -20.63 -21.71
CA ALA A 65 -6.42 -20.84 -23.15
C ALA A 65 -5.81 -19.63 -23.84
N VAL A 66 -4.81 -19.82 -24.70
CA VAL A 66 -4.03 -18.74 -25.33
C VAL A 66 -3.94 -18.99 -26.83
N SER A 67 -4.07 -17.92 -27.63
CA SER A 67 -3.88 -18.00 -29.09
C SER A 67 -2.42 -17.80 -29.50
N ASP A 68 -1.74 -16.83 -28.88
CA ASP A 68 -0.32 -16.53 -29.07
C ASP A 68 0.31 -16.09 -27.75
N MET A 69 1.57 -16.46 -27.50
CA MET A 69 2.30 -16.05 -26.30
C MET A 69 3.75 -15.72 -26.61
N LEU A 70 4.10 -14.45 -26.46
CA LEU A 70 5.48 -13.99 -26.53
C LEU A 70 6.10 -14.00 -25.12
N LEU A 71 7.10 -14.85 -24.93
CA LEU A 71 7.83 -14.99 -23.66
C LEU A 71 8.97 -13.96 -23.53
N PRO A 72 9.40 -13.62 -22.30
CA PRO A 72 10.61 -12.84 -22.10
C PRO A 72 11.85 -13.58 -22.63
N LEU A 73 12.85 -12.85 -23.12
CA LEU A 73 14.12 -13.47 -23.55
C LEU A 73 14.84 -14.15 -22.37
N ASP A 74 14.76 -13.52 -21.19
CA ASP A 74 15.36 -14.01 -19.95
C ASP A 74 14.31 -14.11 -18.84
N GLY A 75 13.49 -15.16 -18.86
CA GLY A 75 12.46 -15.34 -17.83
C GLY A 75 12.26 -16.79 -17.41
N GLU A 76 11.26 -16.98 -16.56
CA GLU A 76 10.66 -18.28 -16.28
C GLU A 76 9.16 -18.11 -15.98
N LEU A 77 8.35 -19.07 -16.45
CA LEU A 77 6.97 -19.25 -15.99
C LEU A 77 6.93 -20.49 -15.10
N VAL A 78 6.68 -20.29 -13.82
CA VAL A 78 6.61 -21.35 -12.82
C VAL A 78 5.19 -21.92 -12.82
N LEU A 79 5.04 -23.17 -13.23
CA LEU A 79 3.74 -23.85 -13.28
C LEU A 79 3.44 -24.50 -11.93
N ALA A 80 2.59 -23.87 -11.12
CA ALA A 80 2.10 -24.47 -9.89
C ALA A 80 1.06 -25.57 -10.17
N SER A 81 0.66 -26.31 -9.13
CA SER A 81 -0.45 -27.26 -9.24
C SER A 81 -1.73 -26.54 -9.68
N GLY A 82 -2.30 -26.97 -10.80
CA GLY A 82 -3.47 -26.34 -11.45
C GLY A 82 -3.12 -25.48 -12.66
N ALA A 83 -1.85 -25.14 -12.86
CA ALA A 83 -1.40 -24.34 -13.98
C ALA A 83 -1.40 -25.14 -15.28
N GLY A 84 -1.73 -24.46 -16.38
CA GLY A 84 -1.61 -25.04 -17.71
C GLY A 84 -1.88 -24.03 -18.80
N PHE A 85 -1.33 -24.28 -19.99
CA PHE A 85 -1.63 -23.48 -21.18
C PHE A 85 -2.26 -24.39 -22.24
N GLY A 86 -3.47 -24.06 -22.66
CA GLY A 86 -4.22 -24.73 -23.71
C GLY A 86 -4.31 -23.89 -24.98
N VAL A 87 -4.50 -24.53 -26.12
CA VAL A 87 -4.75 -23.83 -27.38
C VAL A 87 -6.17 -23.28 -27.37
N SER A 88 -6.35 -22.05 -27.88
CA SER A 88 -7.69 -21.47 -28.10
C SER A 88 -8.47 -22.28 -29.14
N ASP A 89 -9.65 -22.79 -28.76
CA ASP A 89 -10.55 -23.46 -29.70
C ASP A 89 -11.45 -22.43 -30.38
N VAL A 90 -11.36 -22.34 -31.70
CA VAL A 90 -12.05 -21.34 -32.53
C VAL A 90 -13.56 -21.53 -32.42
N GLY A 91 -14.22 -20.71 -31.61
CA GLY A 91 -15.68 -20.66 -31.49
C GLY A 91 -16.25 -20.64 -30.06
N SER A 92 -15.43 -20.87 -29.03
CA SER A 92 -15.90 -20.94 -27.65
C SER A 92 -15.81 -19.61 -26.87
N HIS A 93 -15.05 -18.63 -27.37
CA HIS A 93 -14.73 -17.40 -26.63
C HIS A 93 -14.81 -16.13 -27.53
N PRO A 94 -16.00 -15.75 -28.02
CA PRO A 94 -16.18 -14.59 -28.90
C PRO A 94 -15.87 -13.25 -28.21
N ASP A 95 -15.91 -13.20 -26.87
CA ASP A 95 -15.72 -11.98 -26.09
C ASP A 95 -14.27 -11.48 -26.05
N CYS A 96 -13.29 -12.36 -26.30
CA CYS A 96 -11.87 -11.99 -26.27
C CYS A 96 -11.36 -11.41 -27.61
N GLY A 97 -12.06 -11.71 -28.72
CA GLY A 97 -11.86 -11.11 -30.05
C GLY A 97 -10.43 -11.11 -30.60
N ALA A 98 -10.24 -10.54 -31.80
CA ALA A 98 -8.92 -10.17 -32.33
C ALA A 98 -8.41 -8.86 -31.67
N GLY A 99 -8.57 -8.75 -30.34
CA GLY A 99 -8.18 -7.57 -29.58
C GLY A 99 -6.67 -7.48 -29.37
N ASP A 100 -6.20 -6.30 -28.96
CA ASP A 100 -4.79 -6.09 -28.64
C ASP A 100 -4.30 -7.10 -27.58
N PRO A 101 -3.07 -7.63 -27.74
CA PRO A 101 -2.53 -8.61 -26.80
C PRO A 101 -2.53 -8.07 -25.37
N ALA A 102 -2.77 -8.93 -24.40
CA ALA A 102 -2.56 -8.59 -22.99
C ALA A 102 -1.06 -8.44 -22.75
N VAL A 103 -0.60 -7.22 -22.48
CA VAL A 103 0.81 -6.91 -22.27
C VAL A 103 1.14 -6.93 -20.79
N TYR A 104 2.14 -7.70 -20.40
CA TYR A 104 2.61 -7.75 -19.03
C TYR A 104 3.28 -6.42 -18.65
N GLY A 105 2.96 -5.90 -17.46
CA GLY A 105 3.47 -4.63 -16.97
C GLY A 105 4.96 -4.66 -16.67
N ASP A 106 5.57 -3.49 -16.49
CA ASP A 106 6.99 -3.39 -16.16
C ASP A 106 7.29 -4.04 -14.80
N SER A 107 7.96 -5.19 -14.81
CA SER A 107 8.29 -5.96 -13.62
C SER A 107 9.42 -5.34 -12.78
N ASP A 108 10.15 -4.35 -13.31
CA ASP A 108 11.20 -3.61 -12.60
C ASP A 108 10.63 -2.46 -11.74
N ARG A 109 9.32 -2.20 -11.79
CA ARG A 109 8.68 -1.04 -11.13
C ARG A 109 8.71 -1.06 -9.60
N PHE A 110 8.98 -2.19 -8.98
CA PHE A 110 8.89 -2.36 -7.53
C PHE A 110 10.22 -2.05 -6.84
N SER A 111 10.22 -1.04 -5.96
CA SER A 111 11.42 -0.63 -5.22
C SER A 111 11.42 -1.19 -3.80
N TRP A 112 12.60 -1.63 -3.34
CA TRP A 112 12.82 -1.97 -1.93
C TRP A 112 12.50 -0.79 -1.00
N HIS A 113 12.74 0.44 -1.46
CA HIS A 113 12.58 1.63 -0.64
C HIS A 113 11.17 2.23 -0.67
N ASP A 114 10.19 1.58 -1.29
CA ASP A 114 8.80 2.05 -1.28
C ASP A 114 8.05 1.57 -0.02
N PRO A 115 7.64 2.47 0.89
CA PRO A 115 6.91 2.12 2.12
C PRO A 115 5.57 1.41 1.90
N HIS A 116 4.95 1.48 0.72
CA HIS A 116 3.67 0.83 0.44
C HIS A 116 3.81 -0.64 0.04
N LEU A 117 5.03 -1.08 -0.29
CA LEU A 117 5.29 -2.45 -0.78
C LEU A 117 5.67 -3.41 0.34
N TRP A 118 5.70 -2.92 1.59
CA TRP A 118 6.02 -3.67 2.78
C TRP A 118 4.86 -3.65 3.76
N ARG A 119 4.63 -4.79 4.40
CA ARG A 119 3.68 -4.95 5.51
C ARG A 119 4.45 -5.37 6.76
N SER A 120 4.13 -4.78 7.91
CA SER A 120 4.76 -5.15 9.18
C SER A 120 4.03 -6.35 9.80
N GLY A 121 4.77 -7.29 10.39
CA GLY A 121 4.19 -8.37 11.18
C GLY A 121 3.59 -7.89 12.51
N ASP A 122 4.04 -6.73 12.99
CA ASP A 122 3.61 -6.12 14.25
C ASP A 122 2.42 -5.15 14.07
N GLU A 123 1.67 -5.26 12.97
CA GLU A 123 0.49 -4.42 12.75
C GLU A 123 -0.56 -4.68 13.84
N ALA A 124 -0.95 -3.62 14.54
CA ALA A 124 -1.98 -3.65 15.58
C ALA A 124 -2.96 -2.50 15.39
N PRO A 125 -4.25 -2.65 15.78
CA PRO A 125 -5.21 -1.56 15.74
C PRO A 125 -4.71 -0.36 16.53
N GLY A 126 -4.72 0.82 15.91
CA GLY A 126 -4.22 2.05 16.53
C GLY A 126 -2.68 2.20 16.53
N LEU A 127 -1.93 1.23 16.00
CA LEU A 127 -0.47 1.33 15.83
C LEU A 127 -0.14 1.60 14.36
N PHE A 128 0.77 2.54 14.11
CA PHE A 128 1.37 2.77 12.80
C PHE A 128 2.89 2.96 12.91
N SER A 129 3.57 3.05 11.77
CA SER A 129 5.01 3.33 11.70
C SER A 129 5.24 4.56 10.83
N VAL A 130 6.25 5.36 11.19
CA VAL A 130 6.71 6.48 10.33
C VAL A 130 7.29 5.94 9.02
N ASP A 131 7.33 6.77 7.98
CA ASP A 131 7.66 6.33 6.62
C ASP A 131 8.97 5.54 6.50
N ALA A 132 10.04 5.98 7.18
CA ALA A 132 11.35 5.33 7.17
C ALA A 132 11.39 3.97 7.91
N GLU A 133 10.41 3.70 8.77
CA GLU A 133 10.27 2.45 9.54
C GLU A 133 9.26 1.50 8.91
N ARG A 134 8.57 1.91 7.84
CA ARG A 134 7.65 1.04 7.10
C ARG A 134 8.41 0.06 6.21
N VAL A 135 9.50 0.50 5.59
CA VAL A 135 10.46 -0.36 4.88
C VAL A 135 11.33 -1.14 5.89
N PRO A 136 12.02 -2.22 5.49
CA PRO A 136 12.81 -3.03 6.42
C PRO A 136 13.91 -2.25 7.15
N CYS A 137 13.98 -2.45 8.47
CA CYS A 137 14.99 -1.92 9.36
C CYS A 137 16.16 -2.90 9.55
N ARG A 138 17.23 -2.42 10.20
CA ARG A 138 18.50 -3.15 10.40
C ARG A 138 18.36 -4.51 11.08
N HIS A 139 17.41 -4.62 12.01
CA HIS A 139 17.18 -5.79 12.84
C HIS A 139 15.94 -6.59 12.42
N ASP A 140 15.33 -6.27 11.28
CA ASP A 140 14.12 -6.94 10.81
C ASP A 140 14.43 -8.24 10.06
N ASP A 141 13.49 -9.17 10.13
CA ASP A 141 13.44 -10.30 9.21
C ASP A 141 12.61 -9.96 7.99
N VAL A 142 13.21 -10.09 6.81
CA VAL A 142 12.52 -9.87 5.54
C VAL A 142 11.95 -11.17 5.02
N PHE A 143 10.69 -11.17 4.62
CA PHE A 143 10.00 -12.33 4.11
C PHE A 143 9.39 -12.08 2.73
N PHE A 144 9.83 -12.85 1.74
CA PHE A 144 9.21 -12.96 0.43
C PHE A 144 8.33 -14.22 0.39
N PRO A 145 7.00 -14.09 0.30
CA PRO A 145 6.10 -15.25 0.37
C PRO A 145 6.39 -16.29 -0.71
N PRO A 146 6.59 -17.58 -0.37
CA PRO A 146 6.81 -18.63 -1.37
C PRO A 146 5.54 -18.96 -2.17
N SER A 147 4.38 -18.49 -1.68
CA SER A 147 3.11 -18.56 -2.39
C SER A 147 2.96 -17.49 -3.48
N ALA A 148 4.01 -16.78 -3.86
CA ALA A 148 3.97 -15.85 -4.97
C ALA A 148 5.35 -15.77 -5.62
N SER A 149 5.38 -15.43 -6.91
CA SER A 149 6.58 -14.95 -7.55
C SER A 149 6.76 -13.46 -7.23
N PHE A 150 8.00 -12.96 -7.26
CA PHE A 150 8.26 -11.56 -6.97
C PHE A 150 9.46 -11.05 -7.75
N ARG A 151 9.53 -9.72 -7.85
CA ARG A 151 10.69 -8.99 -8.33
C ARG A 151 10.82 -7.68 -7.56
N VAL A 152 12.03 -7.37 -7.09
CA VAL A 152 12.33 -6.18 -6.29
C VAL A 152 13.62 -5.54 -6.78
N GLY A 153 13.58 -4.21 -6.88
CA GLY A 153 14.69 -3.36 -7.27
C GLY A 153 15.36 -2.74 -6.04
N LEU A 154 16.68 -2.92 -5.95
CA LEU A 154 17.54 -2.19 -5.03
C LEU A 154 18.00 -0.92 -5.76
N GLY A 155 17.38 0.20 -5.42
CA GLY A 155 17.64 1.49 -6.05
C GLY A 155 19.09 1.97 -5.88
N PRO A 156 19.50 3.00 -6.63
CA PRO A 156 20.76 3.67 -6.38
C PRO A 156 20.74 4.27 -4.96
N GLY A 157 21.80 4.07 -4.19
CA GLY A 157 21.86 4.51 -2.81
C GLY A 157 23.30 4.58 -2.30
N ALA A 158 23.55 5.44 -1.32
CA ALA A 158 24.88 5.66 -0.75
C ALA A 158 25.34 4.51 0.16
N SER A 159 24.40 3.75 0.73
CA SER A 159 24.68 2.76 1.76
C SER A 159 24.03 1.41 1.43
N PRO A 160 24.72 0.27 1.67
CA PRO A 160 24.17 -1.05 1.45
C PRO A 160 22.97 -1.27 2.37
N VAL A 161 21.90 -1.86 1.84
CA VAL A 161 20.79 -2.34 2.65
C VAL A 161 21.31 -3.48 3.52
N ARG A 162 21.09 -3.40 4.83
CA ARG A 162 21.46 -4.45 5.78
C ARG A 162 20.29 -4.75 6.70
N VAL A 163 19.87 -6.01 6.74
CA VAL A 163 18.76 -6.51 7.59
C VAL A 163 19.23 -7.69 8.42
N ARG A 164 18.39 -8.24 9.29
CA ARG A 164 18.77 -9.38 10.12
C ARG A 164 18.86 -10.66 9.30
N SER A 165 17.78 -10.96 8.59
CA SER A 165 17.69 -12.14 7.72
C SER A 165 16.78 -11.89 6.53
N ILE A 166 16.92 -12.70 5.49
CA ILE A 166 16.05 -12.67 4.31
C ILE A 166 15.54 -14.08 4.05
N SER A 167 14.24 -14.26 3.98
CA SER A 167 13.59 -15.52 3.64
C SER A 167 12.97 -15.42 2.25
N ALA A 168 13.45 -16.25 1.32
CA ALA A 168 12.96 -16.33 -0.05
C ALA A 168 13.08 -17.77 -0.58
N LEU A 169 12.12 -18.21 -1.39
CA LEU A 169 12.11 -19.55 -2.01
C LEU A 169 12.27 -20.70 -1.00
N GLY A 170 11.65 -20.57 0.19
CA GLY A 170 11.72 -21.57 1.25
C GLY A 170 13.08 -21.68 1.95
N ARG A 171 14.01 -20.75 1.69
CA ARG A 171 15.32 -20.65 2.34
C ARG A 171 15.41 -19.36 3.15
N THR A 172 16.12 -19.41 4.27
CA THR A 172 16.42 -18.23 5.09
C THR A 172 17.93 -17.97 5.07
N PHE A 173 18.30 -16.78 4.65
CA PHE A 173 19.67 -16.29 4.57
C PHE A 173 19.99 -15.44 5.79
N THR A 174 20.97 -15.88 6.58
CA THR A 174 21.46 -15.18 7.78
C THR A 174 22.95 -14.84 7.69
N ARG A 175 23.62 -15.25 6.60
CA ARG A 175 25.04 -15.02 6.33
C ARG A 175 25.22 -14.37 4.97
N ASP A 176 26.11 -13.39 4.90
CA ASP A 176 26.36 -12.60 3.71
C ASP A 176 26.86 -13.45 2.53
N GLU A 177 27.66 -14.49 2.81
CA GLU A 177 28.22 -15.36 1.77
C GLU A 177 27.13 -16.19 1.06
N ASP A 178 26.18 -16.73 1.82
CA ASP A 178 25.07 -17.52 1.28
C ASP A 178 24.12 -16.64 0.47
N LEU A 179 23.85 -15.43 0.96
CA LEU A 179 23.02 -14.45 0.27
C LEU A 179 23.69 -13.98 -1.03
N ALA A 180 24.97 -13.64 -0.99
CA ALA A 180 25.71 -13.19 -2.17
C ALA A 180 25.74 -14.26 -3.26
N ALA A 181 25.97 -15.53 -2.90
CA ALA A 181 25.92 -16.64 -3.84
C ALA A 181 24.52 -16.80 -4.47
N PHE A 182 23.45 -16.63 -3.68
CA PHE A 182 22.09 -16.66 -4.19
C PHE A 182 21.77 -15.48 -5.11
N LEU A 183 22.10 -14.24 -4.72
CA LEU A 183 21.87 -13.05 -5.53
C LEU A 183 22.61 -13.10 -6.88
N ALA A 184 23.81 -13.68 -6.90
CA ALA A 184 24.58 -13.90 -8.11
C ALA A 184 24.02 -15.01 -9.00
N SER A 185 23.23 -15.95 -8.47
CA SER A 185 22.61 -17.04 -9.25
C SER A 185 21.51 -16.54 -10.21
N ARG A 186 21.13 -17.34 -11.22
CA ARG A 186 20.00 -17.00 -12.10
C ARG A 186 18.70 -16.80 -11.32
N ALA A 187 18.42 -17.64 -10.32
CA ALA A 187 17.23 -17.54 -9.50
C ALA A 187 17.16 -16.21 -8.71
N GLY A 188 18.31 -15.75 -8.21
CA GLY A 188 18.48 -14.44 -7.57
C GLY A 188 18.24 -13.29 -8.54
N ARG A 189 18.93 -13.28 -9.69
CA ARG A 189 18.81 -12.19 -10.70
C ARG A 189 17.41 -12.05 -11.32
N LEU A 190 16.63 -13.12 -11.36
CA LEU A 190 15.21 -13.06 -11.79
C LEU A 190 14.34 -12.25 -10.81
N ARG A 191 14.75 -12.16 -9.54
CA ARG A 191 13.95 -11.64 -8.43
C ARG A 191 14.53 -10.36 -7.81
N PHE A 192 15.85 -10.20 -7.84
CA PHE A 192 16.57 -9.04 -7.31
C PHE A 192 17.33 -8.37 -8.43
N HIS A 193 17.22 -7.05 -8.54
CA HIS A 193 17.91 -6.25 -9.55
C HIS A 193 18.26 -4.86 -9.01
N GLY A 194 18.94 -4.07 -9.84
CA GLY A 194 19.35 -2.71 -9.50
C GLY A 194 20.80 -2.62 -8.95
N PRO A 195 21.35 -1.40 -8.85
CA PRO A 195 22.74 -1.20 -8.47
C PRO A 195 23.00 -1.25 -6.95
N GLY A 196 21.95 -1.25 -6.12
CA GLY A 196 22.09 -1.28 -4.66
C GLY A 196 22.64 -2.61 -4.14
N ALA A 197 23.40 -2.54 -3.04
CA ALA A 197 23.91 -3.72 -2.35
C ALA A 197 22.95 -4.16 -1.23
N LEU A 198 22.87 -5.48 -1.00
CA LEU A 198 22.02 -6.11 0.00
C LEU A 198 22.83 -7.11 0.83
N SER A 199 22.72 -7.01 2.14
CA SER A 199 23.48 -7.79 3.11
C SER A 199 22.59 -8.21 4.30
N VAL A 200 23.03 -9.23 5.02
CA VAL A 200 22.40 -9.77 6.23
C VAL A 200 23.39 -9.82 7.37
N GLY A 201 22.90 -9.58 8.59
CA GLY A 201 23.70 -9.68 9.80
C GLY A 201 22.84 -10.19 10.95
N PRO A 202 23.20 -11.30 11.61
CA PRO A 202 22.34 -11.98 12.58
C PRO A 202 22.23 -11.25 13.93
N GLU A 203 22.68 -10.00 14.02
CA GLU A 203 22.65 -9.24 15.26
C GLU A 203 21.22 -8.80 15.62
N ASP A 204 20.73 -9.29 16.75
CA ASP A 204 19.46 -8.89 17.34
C ASP A 204 19.54 -7.53 18.05
N CYS A 205 18.40 -6.86 18.15
CA CYS A 205 18.25 -5.74 19.08
C CYS A 205 18.14 -6.26 20.51
N ALA A 206 19.24 -6.26 21.24
CA ALA A 206 19.29 -6.72 22.63
C ALA A 206 18.98 -5.62 23.66
N ASP A 207 18.80 -4.37 23.22
CA ASP A 207 18.49 -3.22 24.08
C ASP A 207 16.98 -3.14 24.34
N PRO A 208 16.49 -3.29 25.59
CA PRO A 208 15.06 -3.20 25.91
C PRO A 208 14.45 -1.83 25.59
N SER A 209 15.27 -0.77 25.55
CA SER A 209 14.81 0.56 25.13
C SER A 209 14.59 0.67 23.62
N GLY A 210 14.88 -0.39 22.87
CA GLY A 210 14.77 -0.49 21.43
C GLY A 210 16.06 -0.10 20.70
N CYS A 211 16.03 -0.27 19.38
CA CYS A 211 17.09 0.09 18.47
C CYS A 211 16.56 1.06 17.41
N VAL A 212 17.42 1.94 16.91
CA VAL A 212 17.08 2.78 15.77
C VAL A 212 16.93 1.91 14.52
N CYS A 213 16.00 2.27 13.64
CA CYS A 213 15.72 1.49 12.43
C CYS A 213 16.93 1.38 11.47
N GLY A 214 17.79 2.40 11.43
CA GLY A 214 18.98 2.43 10.56
C GLY A 214 18.75 3.01 9.16
N ASN A 215 17.54 3.49 8.85
CA ASN A 215 17.18 4.01 7.53
C ASN A 215 17.36 5.52 7.35
N ALA A 216 18.02 6.22 8.28
CA ALA A 216 18.19 7.67 8.22
C ALA A 216 18.93 8.14 6.95
N GLU A 217 20.01 7.45 6.55
CA GLU A 217 20.76 7.77 5.33
C GLU A 217 19.96 7.39 4.05
N ALA A 218 19.05 6.42 4.14
CA ALA A 218 18.20 5.98 3.04
C ALA A 218 16.90 6.80 2.91
N GLN A 219 16.55 7.63 3.91
CA GLN A 219 15.29 8.37 3.96
C GLN A 219 14.99 9.20 2.71
N PRO A 220 15.95 9.90 2.06
CA PRO A 220 15.67 10.62 0.82
C PRO A 220 15.15 9.72 -0.31
N TRP A 221 15.69 8.50 -0.44
CA TRP A 221 15.25 7.51 -1.44
C TRP A 221 13.90 6.92 -1.07
N ILE A 222 13.67 6.66 0.22
CA ILE A 222 12.38 6.20 0.73
C ILE A 222 11.28 7.21 0.41
N CYS A 223 11.52 8.49 0.70
CA CYS A 223 10.57 9.56 0.41
C CYS A 223 10.37 9.78 -1.10
N ALA A 224 11.43 9.64 -1.91
CA ALA A 224 11.31 9.76 -3.36
C ALA A 224 10.38 8.70 -3.95
N HIS A 225 10.45 7.45 -3.47
CA HIS A 225 9.55 6.38 -3.89
C HIS A 225 8.13 6.57 -3.35
N LEU A 226 7.99 6.90 -2.06
CA LEU A 226 6.70 7.18 -1.44
C LEU A 226 5.90 8.25 -2.20
N LEU A 227 6.60 9.30 -2.68
CA LEU A 227 5.99 10.46 -3.33
C LEU A 227 5.98 10.37 -4.85
N GLN A 228 6.41 9.25 -5.44
CA GLN A 228 6.52 9.11 -6.90
C GLN A 228 5.17 9.35 -7.60
N SER A 229 4.08 8.81 -7.05
CA SER A 229 2.72 9.01 -7.58
C SER A 229 2.19 10.45 -7.42
N LEU A 230 2.79 11.24 -6.52
CA LEU A 230 2.46 12.64 -6.25
C LEU A 230 3.44 13.61 -6.95
N GLY A 231 4.25 13.12 -7.90
CA GLY A 231 5.24 13.93 -8.61
C GLY A 231 6.40 14.40 -7.72
N GLY A 232 6.72 13.65 -6.66
CA GLY A 232 7.84 13.91 -5.75
C GLY A 232 7.59 15.05 -4.76
N ARG A 233 6.33 15.47 -4.57
CA ARG A 233 5.98 16.59 -3.67
C ARG A 233 5.06 16.11 -2.56
N CYS A 234 5.35 16.57 -1.34
CA CYS A 234 4.45 16.36 -0.22
C CYS A 234 3.15 17.16 -0.38
N PRO A 235 1.98 16.55 -0.12
CA PRO A 235 0.75 17.30 0.05
C PRO A 235 0.89 18.23 1.27
N GLN A 236 0.18 19.36 1.24
CA GLN A 236 0.16 20.27 2.38
C GLN A 236 -0.67 19.66 3.51
N ALA A 237 -0.13 19.67 4.73
CA ALA A 237 -0.86 19.30 5.93
C ALA A 237 -1.98 20.34 6.20
N ALA A 238 -3.16 19.86 6.57
CA ALA A 238 -4.34 20.70 6.76
C ALA A 238 -4.39 21.36 8.16
N CYS A 239 -3.27 21.81 8.70
CA CYS A 239 -3.15 22.48 10.00
C CYS A 239 -2.02 23.50 10.01
N HIS A 240 -2.17 24.54 10.83
CA HIS A 240 -1.07 25.47 11.08
C HIS A 240 0.04 24.82 11.91
N GLY A 241 1.30 25.18 11.69
CA GLY A 241 2.40 24.64 12.49
C GLY A 241 2.52 23.12 12.45
N ALA A 242 2.26 22.53 11.28
CA ALA A 242 2.35 21.09 11.05
C ALA A 242 3.72 20.52 11.47
N LEU A 243 3.71 19.24 11.87
CA LEU A 243 4.86 18.57 12.44
C LEU A 243 5.47 17.60 11.43
N ARG A 244 6.79 17.46 11.46
CA ARG A 244 7.52 16.40 10.74
C ARG A 244 8.34 15.59 11.72
N PRO A 245 7.81 14.46 12.21
CA PRO A 245 8.55 13.55 13.08
C PRO A 245 9.79 12.98 12.39
N GLN A 246 10.75 12.48 13.17
CA GLN A 246 11.89 11.74 12.64
C GLN A 246 11.39 10.51 11.87
N GLY A 247 11.97 10.28 10.69
CA GLY A 247 11.57 9.20 9.78
C GLY A 247 10.33 9.49 8.94
N GLN A 248 9.61 10.60 9.12
CA GLN A 248 8.44 10.97 8.31
C GLN A 248 8.85 11.80 7.08
N CYS A 249 8.24 11.53 5.93
CA CYS A 249 8.55 12.24 4.69
C CYS A 249 7.82 13.59 4.56
N CYS A 250 6.55 13.62 4.94
CA CYS A 250 5.69 14.80 4.82
C CYS A 250 5.22 15.32 6.17
N ASP A 251 4.76 16.57 6.17
CA ASP A 251 4.17 17.17 7.36
C ASP A 251 2.83 16.51 7.70
N LEU A 252 2.55 16.39 9.00
CA LEU A 252 1.31 15.85 9.53
C LEU A 252 0.74 16.72 10.64
N CYS A 253 -0.54 16.50 10.94
CA CYS A 253 -1.29 17.16 12.00
C CYS A 253 -1.48 16.19 13.17
N GLY A 254 -1.27 16.67 14.39
CA GLY A 254 -1.30 15.85 15.60
C GLY A 254 -0.31 16.32 16.66
N ALA A 255 0.29 15.37 17.37
CA ALA A 255 1.26 15.65 18.42
C ALA A 255 2.44 14.70 18.37
N VAL A 256 3.60 15.16 18.86
CA VAL A 256 4.80 14.36 19.04
C VAL A 256 5.26 14.50 20.48
N VAL A 257 5.38 13.38 21.19
CA VAL A 257 5.98 13.31 22.53
C VAL A 257 7.39 12.71 22.39
N LEU A 258 8.36 13.34 23.03
CA LEU A 258 9.76 12.88 23.06
C LEU A 258 10.12 12.51 24.49
N LEU A 259 10.58 11.27 24.69
CA LEU A 259 10.95 10.74 25.99
C LEU A 259 12.47 10.53 26.07
N THR A 260 13.07 11.07 27.13
CA THR A 260 14.42 10.70 27.55
C THR A 260 14.32 9.40 28.34
N HIS A 261 14.78 8.29 27.76
CA HIS A 261 14.73 6.98 28.40
C HIS A 261 15.91 6.78 29.35
N GLY A 262 15.64 6.15 30.48
CA GLY A 262 16.64 5.62 31.41
C GLY A 262 16.95 4.15 31.12
N PRO A 263 17.87 3.55 31.90
CA PRO A 263 18.33 2.17 31.67
C PRO A 263 17.27 1.10 31.96
N ALA A 264 16.18 1.46 32.65
CA ALA A 264 15.07 0.57 32.97
C ALA A 264 13.90 0.67 31.98
N PHE A 265 13.99 1.54 30.97
CA PHE A 265 12.93 1.73 29.99
C PHE A 265 12.77 0.48 29.11
N ASP A 266 11.52 0.08 28.91
CA ASP A 266 11.13 -1.04 28.07
C ASP A 266 10.18 -0.52 26.99
N LEU A 267 10.67 -0.46 25.75
CA LEU A 267 9.95 0.11 24.61
C LEU A 267 8.69 -0.68 24.29
N GLU A 268 8.79 -2.01 24.30
CA GLU A 268 7.69 -2.91 23.96
C GLU A 268 6.57 -2.82 24.99
N ARG A 269 6.95 -2.82 26.27
CA ARG A 269 6.01 -2.64 27.37
C ARG A 269 5.36 -1.26 27.36
N TYR A 270 6.12 -0.20 27.05
CA TYR A 270 5.57 1.15 26.97
C TYR A 270 4.63 1.31 25.77
N ARG A 271 4.98 0.72 24.61
CA ARG A 271 4.10 0.65 23.43
C ARG A 271 2.78 -0.05 23.75
N ALA A 272 2.84 -1.23 24.38
CA ALA A 272 1.64 -1.95 24.82
C ALA A 272 0.81 -1.14 25.82
N ARG A 273 1.44 -0.44 26.77
CA ARG A 273 0.75 0.46 27.71
C ARG A 273 -0.09 1.51 26.98
N ILE A 274 0.44 2.16 25.94
CA ILE A 274 -0.31 3.17 25.18
C ILE A 274 -1.53 2.54 24.49
N LEU A 275 -1.32 1.43 23.79
CA LEU A 275 -2.38 0.74 23.05
C LEU A 275 -3.50 0.26 23.98
N ASP A 276 -3.15 -0.44 25.06
CA ASP A 276 -4.11 -1.12 25.91
C ASP A 276 -4.76 -0.19 26.95
N THR A 277 -4.00 0.76 27.50
CA THR A 277 -4.47 1.62 28.61
C THR A 277 -5.09 2.92 28.12
N PHE A 278 -4.58 3.48 27.02
CA PHE A 278 -5.04 4.78 26.53
C PHE A 278 -5.95 4.63 25.32
N LEU A 279 -5.51 3.96 24.24
CA LEU A 279 -6.34 3.88 23.02
C LEU A 279 -7.63 3.05 23.20
N GLY A 280 -7.72 2.23 24.24
CA GLY A 280 -8.97 1.56 24.65
C GLY A 280 -10.04 2.51 25.24
N LEU A 281 -9.68 3.74 25.59
CA LEU A 281 -10.60 4.69 26.23
C LEU A 281 -11.47 5.43 25.18
N PRO A 282 -12.77 5.65 25.44
CA PRO A 282 -13.69 6.28 24.48
C PRO A 282 -13.24 7.65 23.97
N GLN A 283 -12.60 8.46 24.81
CA GLN A 283 -12.12 9.80 24.46
C GLN A 283 -10.92 9.82 23.51
N TYR A 284 -10.28 8.67 23.28
CA TYR A 284 -9.15 8.49 22.37
C TYR A 284 -9.47 7.57 21.19
N GLN A 285 -10.77 7.30 20.93
CA GLN A 285 -11.17 6.55 19.74
C GLN A 285 -10.76 7.27 18.46
N GLY A 286 -10.28 6.49 17.49
CA GLY A 286 -9.82 7.01 16.20
C GLY A 286 -8.45 7.66 16.25
N LEU A 287 -7.68 7.53 17.34
CA LEU A 287 -6.27 7.90 17.35
C LEU A 287 -5.40 6.73 16.87
N GLN A 288 -4.30 7.06 16.23
CA GLN A 288 -3.19 6.15 15.97
C GLN A 288 -1.90 6.68 16.60
N VAL A 289 -1.04 5.76 17.01
CA VAL A 289 0.25 6.05 17.61
C VAL A 289 1.38 5.32 16.86
N ALA A 290 2.53 5.98 16.72
CA ALA A 290 3.79 5.33 16.38
C ALA A 290 4.76 5.52 17.54
N VAL A 291 5.42 4.46 17.99
CA VAL A 291 6.36 4.47 19.12
C VAL A 291 7.66 3.83 18.68
N SER A 292 8.75 4.60 18.61
CA SER A 292 10.06 4.07 18.21
C SER A 292 11.22 4.86 18.81
N LYS A 293 12.39 4.23 18.86
CA LYS A 293 13.65 4.88 19.25
C LYS A 293 14.25 5.57 18.03
N VAL A 294 14.52 6.86 18.13
CA VAL A 294 15.03 7.69 17.04
C VAL A 294 16.32 8.43 17.45
N PRO A 295 17.18 8.82 16.51
CA PRO A 295 18.30 9.72 16.80
C PRO A 295 17.78 11.08 17.29
N ARG A 296 18.35 11.62 18.38
CA ARG A 296 18.01 12.94 18.91
C ARG A 296 18.39 14.07 17.96
N SER A 297 19.42 13.85 17.14
CA SER A 297 19.83 14.75 16.08
C SER A 297 20.11 13.94 14.82
N PRO A 298 19.65 14.38 13.63
CA PRO A 298 20.00 13.76 12.35
C PRO A 298 21.51 13.73 12.08
N LEU A 299 22.28 14.60 12.76
CA LEU A 299 23.71 14.81 12.55
C LEU A 299 24.60 13.99 13.50
N LEU A 300 24.04 13.31 14.50
CA LEU A 300 24.82 12.57 15.50
C LEU A 300 24.56 11.06 15.36
N ARG A 301 25.62 10.28 15.16
CA ARG A 301 25.55 8.81 15.14
C ARG A 301 25.36 8.27 16.57
N GLU A 302 24.32 7.45 16.74
CA GLU A 302 24.02 6.41 17.77
C GLU A 302 24.18 6.73 19.28
N ALA A 303 24.92 7.76 19.70
CA ALA A 303 25.20 7.98 21.12
C ALA A 303 24.11 8.78 21.86
N ASN A 304 23.20 9.45 21.15
CA ASN A 304 22.16 10.28 21.75
C ASN A 304 20.82 10.00 21.04
N THR A 305 20.03 9.11 21.63
CA THR A 305 18.73 8.66 21.12
C THR A 305 17.62 9.07 22.07
N GLU A 306 16.42 9.25 21.55
CA GLU A 306 15.21 9.51 22.32
C GLU A 306 14.11 8.56 21.86
N ILE A 307 13.06 8.39 22.66
CA ILE A 307 11.87 7.67 22.24
C ILE A 307 10.89 8.69 21.68
N GLN A 308 10.49 8.50 20.42
CA GLN A 308 9.50 9.32 19.75
C GLN A 308 8.16 8.62 19.77
N VAL A 309 7.14 9.32 20.26
CA VAL A 309 5.74 8.91 20.21
C VAL A 309 4.99 9.89 19.31
N VAL A 310 4.57 9.44 18.14
CA VAL A 310 3.79 10.24 17.18
C VAL A 310 2.31 9.90 17.34
N LEU A 311 1.47 10.92 17.51
CA LEU A 311 0.03 10.77 17.72
C LEU A 311 -0.72 11.49 16.60
N VAL A 312 -1.59 10.76 15.91
CA VAL A 312 -2.41 11.27 14.81
C VAL A 312 -3.87 10.88 15.00
N GLU A 313 -4.80 11.69 14.49
CA GLU A 313 -6.23 11.41 14.50
C GLU A 313 -6.70 10.96 13.11
N THR A 314 -7.40 9.83 13.03
CA THR A 314 -8.09 9.40 11.82
C THR A 314 -9.52 9.92 11.85
N GLY A 315 -9.77 11.11 11.28
CA GLY A 315 -11.09 11.73 11.25
C GLY A 315 -11.03 13.25 11.33
N PRO A 316 -12.18 13.93 11.48
CA PRO A 316 -12.18 15.36 11.74
C PRO A 316 -11.41 15.64 13.04
N GLU A 317 -10.43 16.54 12.97
CA GLU A 317 -9.55 16.85 14.10
C GLU A 317 -10.36 17.41 15.27
N THR A 318 -10.31 16.72 16.41
CA THR A 318 -10.94 17.14 17.66
C THR A 318 -9.94 17.63 18.70
N GLY A 319 -8.64 17.58 18.39
CA GLY A 319 -7.54 17.81 19.34
C GLY A 319 -7.33 16.66 20.32
N GLY A 320 -7.77 15.45 19.97
CA GLY A 320 -7.50 14.21 20.68
C GLY A 320 -6.01 13.90 20.78
N ALA A 321 -5.22 14.11 19.73
CA ALA A 321 -3.77 13.87 19.74
C ALA A 321 -3.07 14.71 20.82
N GLY A 322 -3.37 16.00 20.92
CA GLY A 322 -2.86 16.86 21.99
C GLY A 322 -3.35 16.48 23.38
N ARG A 323 -4.61 16.05 23.52
CA ARG A 323 -5.15 15.53 24.80
C ARG A 323 -4.43 14.26 25.24
N LEU A 324 -4.14 13.34 24.32
CA LEU A 324 -3.40 12.12 24.63
C LEU A 324 -1.94 12.45 24.96
N ALA A 325 -1.28 13.34 24.21
CA ALA A 325 0.07 13.79 24.51
C ALA A 325 0.20 14.32 25.95
N ARG A 326 -0.72 15.21 26.38
CA ARG A 326 -0.76 15.73 27.75
C ARG A 326 -1.02 14.65 28.79
N ALA A 327 -1.86 13.65 28.49
CA ALA A 327 -2.09 12.52 29.37
C ALA A 327 -0.85 11.63 29.51
N LEU A 328 -0.08 11.42 28.44
CA LEU A 328 1.20 10.71 28.49
C LEU A 328 2.23 11.47 29.34
N LEU A 329 2.30 12.80 29.23
CA LEU A 329 3.16 13.61 30.09
C LEU A 329 2.76 13.51 31.58
N ALA A 330 1.45 13.50 31.87
CA ALA A 330 0.94 13.31 33.23
C ALA A 330 1.27 11.89 33.76
N ASP A 331 1.14 10.87 32.91
CA ASP A 331 1.52 9.50 33.26
C ASP A 331 3.01 9.36 33.56
N VAL A 332 3.87 10.04 32.79
CA VAL A 332 5.32 10.11 33.06
C VAL A 332 5.60 10.88 34.35
N ALA A 333 4.88 11.97 34.64
CA ALA A 333 5.07 12.71 35.88
C ALA A 333 4.70 11.88 37.13
N GLU A 334 3.73 10.98 37.02
CA GLU A 334 3.28 10.12 38.12
C GLU A 334 4.06 8.80 38.22
N HIS A 335 4.37 8.17 37.08
CA HIS A 335 4.92 6.81 37.01
C HIS A 335 6.29 6.74 36.33
N GLY A 336 6.92 7.87 35.99
CA GLY A 336 8.15 7.93 35.18
C GLY A 336 9.30 7.09 35.72
N GLU A 337 9.54 7.12 37.03
CA GLU A 337 10.58 6.29 37.66
C GLU A 337 10.34 4.78 37.44
N ALA A 338 9.09 4.33 37.58
CA ALA A 338 8.72 2.92 37.38
C ALA A 338 8.71 2.51 35.90
N LEU A 339 8.47 3.47 35.00
CA LEU A 339 8.52 3.29 33.55
C LEU A 339 9.94 3.42 32.99
N GLY A 340 10.90 3.87 33.79
CA GLY A 340 12.25 4.18 33.32
C GLY A 340 12.32 5.41 32.40
N VAL A 341 11.38 6.35 32.52
CA VAL A 341 11.37 7.61 31.76
C VAL A 341 11.92 8.74 32.63
N LEU A 342 12.99 9.40 32.17
CA LEU A 342 13.70 10.46 32.90
C LEU A 342 13.07 11.84 32.67
N GLU A 343 12.62 12.10 31.44
CA GLU A 343 12.01 13.37 31.03
C GLU A 343 11.06 13.12 29.86
N ALA A 344 9.99 13.91 29.76
CA ALA A 344 9.07 13.89 28.63
C ALA A 344 8.76 15.32 28.18
N THR A 345 8.86 15.57 26.87
CA THR A 345 8.48 16.83 26.24
C THR A 345 7.46 16.59 25.13
N MET A 346 6.69 17.59 24.75
CA MET A 346 5.74 17.46 23.64
C MET A 346 5.71 18.67 22.71
N ARG A 347 5.32 18.40 21.46
CA ARG A 347 5.00 19.38 20.43
C ARG A 347 3.64 19.03 19.83
N GLU A 348 2.84 20.03 19.51
CA GLU A 348 1.49 19.87 18.96
C GLU A 348 1.35 20.78 17.73
N SER A 349 0.64 20.32 16.70
CA SER A 349 0.25 21.18 15.59
C SER A 349 -0.84 22.17 16.01
N GLY A 350 -0.97 23.27 15.28
CA GLY A 350 -2.00 24.28 15.49
C GLY A 350 -3.37 23.89 14.91
N ALA A 351 -4.26 24.88 14.85
CA ALA A 351 -5.63 24.70 14.38
C ALA A 351 -5.70 24.21 12.91
N PRO A 352 -6.74 23.43 12.56
CA PRO A 352 -6.96 22.97 11.20
C PRO A 352 -7.15 24.15 10.24
N VAL A 353 -6.56 24.05 9.05
CA VAL A 353 -6.75 25.01 7.97
C VAL A 353 -8.06 24.65 7.28
N TRP A 354 -9.12 25.39 7.57
CA TRP A 354 -10.35 25.27 6.81
C TRP A 354 -10.17 26.00 5.48
N ASP A 355 -10.03 25.24 4.40
CA ASP A 355 -10.03 25.84 3.07
C ASP A 355 -11.42 26.43 2.83
N GLY A 356 -11.49 27.76 2.82
CA GLY A 356 -12.72 28.54 2.87
C GLY A 356 -13.52 28.43 1.58
N SER A 357 -14.24 27.32 1.39
CA SER A 357 -15.35 27.23 0.41
C SER A 357 -16.73 27.44 1.06
N ALA A 358 -16.77 27.80 2.36
CA ALA A 358 -18.00 28.16 3.06
C ALA A 358 -18.28 29.68 3.10
N ALA A 359 -17.52 30.50 2.34
CA ALA A 359 -17.78 31.93 2.20
C ALA A 359 -18.79 32.27 1.08
N GLY A 360 -19.48 31.28 0.50
CA GLY A 360 -20.47 31.47 -0.56
C GLY A 360 -21.93 31.60 -0.10
N LEU A 361 -22.25 31.20 1.13
CA LEU A 361 -23.66 31.11 1.59
C LEU A 361 -24.15 32.31 2.42
N ALA A 362 -23.24 33.19 2.87
CA ALA A 362 -23.62 34.45 3.51
C ALA A 362 -23.82 35.61 2.51
N GLY A 363 -23.27 35.52 1.30
CA GLY A 363 -23.44 36.52 0.23
C GLY A 363 -24.68 36.33 -0.65
N GLY A 364 -25.19 35.09 -0.75
CA GLY A 364 -26.34 34.76 -1.59
C GLY A 364 -27.68 35.31 -1.07
N VAL A 365 -27.86 35.39 0.24
CA VAL A 365 -29.12 35.86 0.85
C VAL A 365 -29.27 37.38 0.69
N ALA A 366 -28.17 38.14 0.83
CA ALA A 366 -28.20 39.59 0.63
C ALA A 366 -28.43 39.97 -0.84
N ALA A 367 -27.81 39.25 -1.78
CA ALA A 367 -28.00 39.48 -3.21
C ALA A 367 -29.42 39.13 -3.69
N ALA A 368 -30.00 38.02 -3.18
CA ALA A 368 -31.37 37.63 -3.51
C ALA A 368 -32.41 38.62 -2.94
N LEU A 369 -32.20 39.12 -1.71
CA LEU A 369 -33.07 40.14 -1.11
C LEU A 369 -32.99 41.47 -1.87
N LEU A 370 -31.81 41.91 -2.30
CA LEU A 370 -31.63 43.12 -3.11
C LEU A 370 -32.31 43.01 -4.48
N LEU A 371 -32.19 41.86 -5.15
CA LEU A 371 -32.86 41.60 -6.44
C LEU A 371 -34.39 41.58 -6.30
N ALA A 372 -34.92 40.94 -5.26
CA ALA A 372 -36.36 40.94 -4.98
C ALA A 372 -36.89 42.36 -4.71
N LEU A 373 -36.16 43.17 -3.96
CA LEU A 373 -36.53 44.57 -3.68
C LEU A 373 -36.52 45.43 -4.95
N LEU A 374 -35.53 45.23 -5.83
CA LEU A 374 -35.42 45.92 -7.13
C LEU A 374 -36.59 45.58 -8.06
N VAL A 375 -37.01 44.32 -8.11
CA VAL A 375 -38.18 43.90 -8.90
C VAL A 375 -39.47 44.52 -8.35
N LEU A 376 -39.66 44.55 -7.03
CA LEU A 376 -40.83 45.16 -6.39
C LEU A 376 -40.90 46.67 -6.59
N LEU A 377 -39.76 47.36 -6.65
CA LEU A 377 -39.71 48.81 -6.89
C LEU A 377 -39.88 49.19 -8.37
N LEU A 378 -39.41 48.35 -9.30
CA LEU A 378 -39.43 48.66 -10.74
C LEU A 378 -40.66 48.11 -11.49
N ALA A 379 -41.34 47.08 -10.99
CA ALA A 379 -42.51 46.50 -11.64
C ALA A 379 -43.75 47.43 -11.70
N PRO A 380 -44.11 48.19 -10.65
CA PRO A 380 -45.30 49.06 -10.68
C PRO A 380 -45.25 50.22 -11.70
N PRO A 381 -44.13 50.94 -11.92
CA PRO A 381 -44.09 52.01 -12.91
C PRO A 381 -44.00 51.52 -14.37
N LEU A 382 -43.46 50.32 -14.62
CA LEU A 382 -43.37 49.73 -15.96
C LEU A 382 -44.72 49.17 -16.45
N LEU A 383 -45.51 48.59 -15.55
CA LEU A 383 -46.88 48.13 -15.86
C LEU A 383 -47.88 49.29 -16.04
N ARG A 384 -47.58 50.50 -15.55
CA ARG A 384 -48.39 51.71 -15.78
C ARG A 384 -48.01 52.50 -17.04
N ARG A 385 -46.89 52.18 -17.70
CA ARG A 385 -46.45 52.83 -18.97
C ARG A 385 -46.78 52.05 -20.24
N ALA A 386 -47.18 50.79 -20.15
CA ALA A 386 -47.57 49.97 -21.31
C ALA A 386 -49.09 49.99 -21.61
N GLY A 387 -49.84 50.90 -20.99
CA GLY A 387 -51.18 51.24 -21.43
C GLY A 387 -51.11 52.17 -22.66
N ARG A 388 -51.39 51.60 -23.84
CA ARG A 388 -51.54 52.24 -25.18
C ARG A 388 -50.36 52.03 -26.14
N LEU A 389 -50.27 50.85 -26.75
CA LEU A 389 -49.90 50.75 -28.17
C LEU A 389 -50.74 49.66 -28.86
N ARG A 390 -51.47 50.09 -29.90
CA ARG A 390 -52.38 49.30 -30.74
C ARG A 390 -51.60 48.60 -31.88
N TRP A 391 -52.00 47.35 -32.13
CA TRP A 391 -52.10 46.65 -33.43
C TRP A 391 -50.88 46.57 -34.38
N ARG A 392 -50.43 45.34 -34.65
CA ARG A 392 -50.51 44.79 -36.01
C ARG A 392 -50.61 43.25 -36.01
N ARG A 393 -51.73 42.76 -36.54
CA ARG A 393 -52.02 41.35 -36.82
C ARG A 393 -51.24 40.93 -38.09
N ARG A 394 -50.46 39.85 -38.01
CA ARG A 394 -50.01 39.09 -39.18
C ARG A 394 -50.12 37.61 -38.85
N GLN A 395 -50.84 36.89 -39.69
CA GLN A 395 -51.13 35.45 -39.59
C GLN A 395 -49.99 34.60 -40.18
N GLU A 396 -49.75 33.48 -39.49
CA GLU A 396 -49.31 32.14 -39.89
C GLU A 396 -48.03 31.88 -40.70
N ALA A 397 -47.13 31.11 -40.08
CA ALA A 397 -46.68 29.79 -40.57
C ALA A 397 -46.17 28.92 -39.39
N ALA A 398 -46.68 27.69 -39.25
CA ALA A 398 -46.08 26.59 -38.48
C ALA A 398 -45.02 25.87 -39.38
N PRO A 399 -44.03 25.07 -38.89
CA PRO A 399 -44.18 24.08 -37.82
C PRO A 399 -42.92 23.77 -36.93
N ALA A 400 -43.13 22.78 -36.05
CA ALA A 400 -42.20 21.74 -35.58
C ALA A 400 -41.22 22.02 -34.41
N GLY A 401 -41.48 21.30 -33.30
CA GLY A 401 -40.48 20.48 -32.60
C GLY A 401 -39.59 21.18 -31.57
N ALA A 402 -39.90 21.01 -30.28
CA ALA A 402 -38.98 21.28 -29.18
C ALA A 402 -38.01 20.10 -28.98
N PRO A 403 -36.70 20.32 -28.72
CA PRO A 403 -35.83 19.29 -28.20
C PRO A 403 -35.81 19.35 -26.67
N LEU A 404 -36.26 18.26 -26.05
CA LEU A 404 -36.08 17.97 -24.63
C LEU A 404 -34.61 17.57 -24.39
N GLY A 405 -34.04 18.17 -23.35
CA GLY A 405 -32.73 17.81 -22.82
C GLY A 405 -32.73 16.42 -22.16
N PHE A 406 -31.53 15.86 -22.13
CA PHE A 406 -31.21 14.52 -21.65
C PHE A 406 -31.57 14.30 -20.17
N HIS A 407 -32.19 13.15 -19.91
CA HIS A 407 -32.42 12.58 -18.58
C HIS A 407 -31.56 11.31 -18.47
N ASN A 408 -30.70 11.24 -17.45
CA ASN A 408 -29.81 10.11 -17.16
C ASN A 408 -30.41 9.29 -16.01
N PRO A 409 -30.78 8.00 -16.20
CA PRO A 409 -31.45 7.21 -15.19
C PRO A 409 -30.50 6.16 -14.59
N VAL A 410 -30.04 6.38 -13.36
CA VAL A 410 -29.69 5.28 -12.46
C VAL A 410 -30.30 5.62 -11.11
N PHE A 411 -31.09 4.69 -10.59
CA PHE A 411 -31.93 4.73 -9.37
C PHE A 411 -33.37 5.22 -9.58
N ASP A 412 -34.25 4.30 -9.97
CA ASP A 412 -35.49 4.11 -9.21
C ASP A 412 -36.02 2.67 -9.28
N VAL A 413 -36.74 2.29 -8.22
CA VAL A 413 -36.82 0.94 -7.66
C VAL A 413 -38.19 0.27 -7.94
N LYS A 414 -38.20 -1.09 -7.96
CA LYS A 414 -39.24 -2.03 -7.46
C LYS A 414 -40.07 -2.88 -8.47
N ALA A 415 -39.87 -4.19 -8.30
CA ALA A 415 -40.85 -5.25 -7.98
C ALA A 415 -41.70 -5.97 -9.06
N SER A 416 -41.61 -7.32 -8.94
CA SER A 416 -42.65 -8.37 -9.03
C SER A 416 -42.72 -9.29 -10.27
N GLU A 417 -42.53 -10.60 -9.96
CA GLU A 417 -43.20 -11.85 -10.44
C GLU A 417 -43.19 -12.17 -11.96
N GLU A 418 -43.07 -13.41 -12.47
CA GLU A 418 -43.14 -14.80 -11.96
C GLU A 418 -42.48 -15.76 -13.01
N LEU A 419 -42.16 -16.99 -12.59
CA LEU A 419 -41.49 -18.14 -13.24
C LEU A 419 -42.14 -18.69 -14.56
N PRO A 420 -41.50 -19.59 -15.40
CA PRO A 420 -40.95 -20.90 -14.97
C PRO A 420 -39.70 -21.49 -15.68
N LEU A 421 -39.13 -22.49 -14.99
CA LEU A 421 -38.04 -23.42 -15.38
C LEU A 421 -38.32 -24.25 -16.66
N PRO A 422 -37.26 -24.77 -17.32
CA PRO A 422 -37.01 -26.21 -17.23
C PRO A 422 -35.54 -26.65 -17.03
N ARG A 423 -35.43 -27.95 -16.77
CA ARG A 423 -34.39 -28.81 -16.16
C ARG A 423 -33.23 -29.24 -17.10
N PRO A 424 -32.21 -29.98 -16.59
CA PRO A 424 -30.78 -29.91 -16.97
C PRO A 424 -30.32 -31.02 -17.93
N LEU A 425 -29.05 -30.97 -18.38
CA LEU A 425 -28.12 -32.05 -18.83
C LEU A 425 -26.93 -31.35 -19.54
N SER A 426 -25.63 -31.68 -19.45
CA SER A 426 -24.92 -32.93 -19.15
C SER A 426 -23.48 -32.66 -18.69
N LEU A 427 -22.93 -33.59 -17.89
CA LEU A 427 -21.51 -33.72 -17.58
C LEU A 427 -20.66 -33.95 -18.85
N VAL A 428 -19.47 -33.35 -18.90
CA VAL A 428 -18.39 -33.68 -19.83
C VAL A 428 -17.39 -34.63 -19.13
N PRO A 429 -16.83 -35.65 -19.82
CA PRO A 429 -16.12 -36.75 -19.15
C PRO A 429 -14.72 -36.36 -18.66
N LYS A 430 -14.36 -36.89 -17.48
CA LYS A 430 -12.97 -36.98 -17.00
C LYS A 430 -12.17 -37.91 -17.92
N ALA A 431 -11.14 -37.38 -18.58
CA ALA A 431 -10.12 -38.20 -19.21
C ALA A 431 -9.24 -38.85 -18.11
N THR A 432 -8.98 -40.13 -18.32
CA THR A 432 -8.26 -41.05 -17.44
C THR A 432 -6.80 -40.67 -17.24
N ALA A 433 -6.35 -40.79 -16.00
CA ALA A 433 -4.94 -40.86 -15.63
C ALA A 433 -4.35 -42.16 -16.19
N ASP A 434 -3.55 -42.05 -17.24
CA ASP A 434 -2.39 -42.90 -17.57
C ASP A 434 -1.86 -42.50 -18.95
N SER A 435 -1.02 -41.48 -18.97
CA SER A 435 -0.12 -41.23 -20.11
C SER A 435 1.07 -40.41 -19.60
N THR A 436 2.16 -41.09 -19.27
CA THR A 436 3.46 -40.46 -19.06
C THR A 436 4.05 -40.08 -20.41
N SER A 437 3.59 -38.95 -20.96
CA SER A 437 4.24 -38.31 -22.11
C SER A 437 5.30 -37.34 -21.59
N HIS A 438 6.55 -37.81 -21.49
CA HIS A 438 7.70 -36.94 -21.27
C HIS A 438 8.06 -36.23 -22.58
N SER A 439 7.37 -35.14 -22.88
CA SER A 439 7.80 -34.19 -23.92
C SER A 439 8.49 -33.02 -23.25
N TYR A 440 9.82 -33.04 -23.26
CA TYR A 440 10.66 -31.90 -22.89
C TYR A 440 11.04 -31.13 -24.15
N PHE A 441 10.97 -29.80 -24.09
CA PHE A 441 11.45 -28.93 -25.14
C PHE A 441 12.94 -28.66 -24.92
N VAL A 442 13.79 -29.12 -25.84
CA VAL A 442 15.22 -28.78 -25.86
C VAL A 442 15.40 -27.59 -26.79
N ASN A 443 15.87 -26.48 -26.24
CA ASN A 443 16.25 -25.29 -27.00
C ASN A 443 17.46 -25.64 -27.91
N PRO A 444 17.38 -25.51 -29.23
CA PRO A 444 18.44 -25.88 -30.16
C PRO A 444 19.71 -25.00 -30.08
N LEU A 445 19.71 -23.93 -29.29
CA LEU A 445 20.88 -23.07 -29.08
C LEU A 445 21.82 -23.52 -27.95
N PHE A 446 21.49 -24.60 -27.22
CA PHE A 446 22.33 -25.13 -26.15
C PHE A 446 22.72 -26.58 -26.44
N ALA A 447 24.02 -26.83 -26.65
CA ALA A 447 24.56 -28.18 -26.76
C ALA A 447 24.38 -28.91 -25.41
N GLY A 448 23.75 -30.09 -25.46
CA GLY A 448 23.29 -30.87 -24.31
C GLY A 448 24.38 -31.52 -23.47
N ALA A 449 25.15 -30.73 -22.74
CA ALA A 449 26.08 -31.23 -21.74
C ALA A 449 26.05 -30.38 -20.46
N GLU A 450 24.87 -30.23 -19.84
CA GLU A 450 24.78 -29.69 -18.46
C GLU A 450 23.39 -29.91 -17.83
N ALA A 451 22.74 -31.03 -18.18
CA ALA A 451 21.47 -31.46 -17.59
C ALA A 451 21.68 -32.71 -16.72
N GLU A 452 22.60 -32.64 -15.75
CA GLU A 452 22.71 -33.58 -14.63
C GLU A 452 23.70 -33.02 -13.59
N ALA A 453 23.19 -32.20 -12.66
CA ALA A 453 23.78 -31.90 -11.34
C ALA A 453 22.72 -31.28 -10.42
#